data_AF-A0AA43F8A2-F1
#
_entry.id   AF-A0AA43F8A2-F1
#
_cell.length_a   1.000
_cell.length_b   1.000
_cell.length_c   1.000
_cell.angle_alpha   90.00
_cell.angle_beta   90.00
_cell.angle_gamma   90.00
#
_symmetry.space_group_name_H-M   'P 1'
#
loop_
_entity.id
_entity.type
_entity.pdbx_description
1 polymer ?
#
loop_
_entity_poly.entity_id
_entity_poly.type
_entity_poly.pdbx_seq_one_letter_code
_entity_poly.pdbx_strand_id
1 'polypeptide(L)'
;MRITGFYIAAGLIMGLLITSSAIADQHKSQAPYGHKDDTTLPNGVIGISLHVGAERIGDPAILYVGMVHPEGPAHKAGLRHGDEVMSVDGTTVTGKSYEQVVTMIRGEAGTVVKVGVKDAKGLHELSVERVAGDKLPRGPAGFHGNQER
;
A
#
# COMPACT_ATOMS: atom_id res chain seq x y z
N MET A 1 54.71 50.29 -20.60
CA MET A 1 53.37 50.87 -20.84
C MET A 1 52.60 50.82 -19.53
N ARG A 2 52.19 52.01 -19.07
CA ARG A 2 51.28 52.41 -17.99
C ARG A 2 50.75 51.37 -16.99
N ILE A 3 51.02 51.68 -15.72
CA ILE A 3 50.44 51.18 -14.47
C ILE A 3 49.04 51.80 -14.26
N THR A 4 48.07 51.00 -13.84
CA THR A 4 46.87 51.35 -13.04
C THR A 4 46.41 50.01 -12.42
N GLY A 5 46.50 49.71 -11.12
CA GLY A 5 46.11 50.49 -9.95
C GLY A 5 44.67 50.13 -9.59
N PHE A 6 44.40 49.63 -8.37
CA PHE A 6 43.48 50.22 -7.39
C PHE A 6 43.22 49.27 -6.19
N TYR A 7 43.86 49.64 -5.06
CA TYR A 7 43.50 49.54 -3.64
C TYR A 7 42.78 48.31 -3.05
N ILE A 8 43.50 47.64 -2.14
CA ILE A 8 42.93 46.85 -1.05
C ILE A 8 42.65 47.80 0.13
N ALA A 9 41.40 47.88 0.56
CA ALA A 9 41.00 48.57 1.78
C ALA A 9 40.65 47.56 2.89
N ALA A 10 41.05 47.92 4.11
CA ALA A 10 40.86 47.28 5.41
C ALA A 10 39.45 46.73 5.67
N GLY A 11 39.16 45.80 6.58
CA GLY A 11 39.87 45.22 7.72
C GLY A 11 38.83 44.73 8.74
N LEU A 12 39.28 43.86 9.67
CA LEU A 12 38.75 43.63 11.03
C LEU A 12 37.49 42.74 11.27
N ILE A 13 37.72 41.70 12.10
CA ILE A 13 36.87 41.02 13.14
C ILE A 13 35.65 40.24 12.63
N MET A 14 35.29 39.03 13.09
CA MET A 14 35.41 38.45 14.41
C MET A 14 35.21 36.92 14.29
N GLY A 15 36.02 36.14 14.99
CA GLY A 15 35.83 34.69 15.09
C GLY A 15 34.61 34.33 15.93
N LEU A 16 33.92 33.27 15.53
CA LEU A 16 33.06 32.51 16.41
C LEU A 16 33.24 31.01 16.10
N LEU A 17 33.94 30.32 16.99
CA LEU A 17 33.92 28.87 17.10
C LEU A 17 32.56 28.47 17.67
N ILE A 18 31.76 27.72 16.91
CA ILE A 18 30.81 26.79 17.51
C ILE A 18 30.95 25.45 16.79
N THR A 19 31.12 24.44 17.62
CA THR A 19 31.52 23.07 17.35
C THR A 19 30.41 22.22 16.72
N SER A 20 30.87 21.21 15.98
CA SER A 20 30.26 19.88 15.83
C SER A 20 28.91 19.78 15.12
N SER A 21 28.92 19.18 13.93
CA SER A 21 28.28 17.87 13.68
C SER A 21 28.13 17.64 12.18
N ALA A 22 28.88 16.71 11.60
CA ALA A 22 28.48 16.06 10.34
C ALA A 22 29.39 14.86 10.02
N ILE A 23 29.28 13.79 10.81
CA ILE A 23 29.48 12.45 10.27
C ILE A 23 28.35 11.58 10.79
N ALA A 24 27.34 11.39 9.95
CA ALA A 24 26.48 10.22 9.98
C ALA A 24 26.04 9.95 8.54
N ASP A 25 26.89 9.22 7.83
CA ASP A 25 26.45 8.41 6.71
C ASP A 25 25.55 7.28 7.26
N GLN A 26 24.27 7.35 6.93
CA GLN A 26 23.37 6.20 7.02
C GLN A 26 22.40 6.28 5.83
N HIS A 27 22.87 5.74 4.71
CA HIS A 27 22.13 4.86 3.80
C HIS A 27 20.63 4.66 4.18
N LYS A 28 19.72 5.31 3.45
CA LYS A 28 18.32 4.89 3.40
C LYS A 28 17.89 4.75 1.94
N SER A 29 18.28 3.62 1.36
CA SER A 29 17.69 3.08 0.14
C SER A 29 16.22 2.77 0.41
N GLN A 30 15.35 3.75 0.22
CA GLN A 30 13.92 3.56 0.26
C GLN A 30 13.46 3.23 -1.16
N ALA A 31 13.24 1.94 -1.43
CA ALA A 31 12.62 1.49 -2.67
C ALA A 31 11.23 2.17 -2.81
N PRO A 32 10.82 2.58 -4.01
CA PRO A 32 9.67 3.45 -4.23
C PRO A 32 8.34 2.66 -4.24
N TYR A 33 8.11 1.81 -3.24
CA TYR A 33 6.77 1.28 -2.99
C TYR A 33 6.01 2.32 -2.18
N GLY A 34 5.59 3.38 -2.87
CA GLY A 34 4.74 4.41 -2.30
C GLY A 34 3.40 3.82 -1.92
N HIS A 35 3.13 3.69 -0.63
CA HIS A 35 1.76 3.57 -0.13
C HIS A 35 1.02 4.83 -0.62
N LYS A 36 0.25 4.72 -1.70
CA LYS A 36 -0.65 5.80 -2.12
C LYS A 36 -1.58 6.07 -0.97
N ASP A 37 -1.76 7.35 -0.67
CA ASP A 37 -2.67 7.78 0.37
C ASP A 37 -4.06 7.19 0.09
N ASP A 38 -4.51 6.30 0.98
CA ASP A 38 -5.75 5.52 0.87
C ASP A 38 -6.99 6.42 0.72
N THR A 39 -6.83 7.72 1.02
CA THR A 39 -7.78 8.82 0.83
C THR A 39 -8.22 9.03 -0.62
N THR A 40 -7.42 8.58 -1.60
CA THR A 40 -7.72 8.73 -3.03
C THR A 40 -8.48 7.56 -3.64
N LEU A 41 -8.56 6.43 -2.92
CA LEU A 41 -9.27 5.24 -3.39
C LEU A 41 -10.77 5.35 -3.06
N PRO A 42 -11.65 4.72 -3.86
CA PRO A 42 -13.05 4.61 -3.50
C PRO A 42 -13.21 4.03 -2.09
N ASN A 43 -14.11 4.62 -1.30
CA ASN A 43 -14.29 4.27 0.11
C ASN A 43 -15.02 2.93 0.34
N GLY A 44 -15.60 2.33 -0.71
CA GLY A 44 -16.27 1.04 -0.64
C GLY A 44 -15.27 -0.10 -0.55
N VAL A 45 -15.38 -0.88 0.53
CA VAL A 45 -14.53 -2.04 0.83
C VAL A 45 -15.38 -3.27 1.11
N ILE A 46 -14.77 -4.46 0.98
CA ILE A 46 -15.44 -5.74 1.27
C ILE A 46 -14.98 -6.42 2.56
N GLY A 47 -14.02 -5.81 3.27
CA GLY A 47 -13.54 -6.30 4.58
C GLY A 47 -12.57 -7.47 4.48
N ILE A 48 -11.59 -7.40 3.57
CA ILE A 48 -10.51 -8.39 3.44
C ILE A 48 -9.14 -7.72 3.45
N SER A 49 -8.10 -8.47 3.80
CA SER A 49 -6.73 -8.16 3.41
C SER A 49 -6.27 -9.09 2.29
N LEU A 50 -5.30 -8.64 1.50
CA LEU A 50 -4.69 -9.42 0.44
C LEU A 50 -3.22 -9.67 0.77
N HIS A 51 -2.76 -10.90 0.60
CA HIS A 51 -1.36 -11.27 0.70
C HIS A 51 -0.84 -11.70 -0.66
N VAL A 52 0.41 -11.36 -0.94
CA VAL A 52 1.11 -11.80 -2.15
C VAL A 52 2.06 -12.92 -1.75
N GLY A 53 1.97 -14.06 -2.45
CA GLY A 53 2.85 -15.20 -2.28
C GLY A 53 3.36 -15.74 -3.60
N ALA A 54 4.33 -16.63 -3.55
CA ALA A 54 4.78 -17.44 -4.67
C ALA A 54 5.21 -18.80 -4.12
N GLU A 55 4.95 -19.88 -4.86
CA GLU A 55 5.29 -21.23 -4.40
C GLU A 55 6.80 -21.47 -4.44
N ARG A 56 7.45 -21.00 -5.50
CA ARG A 56 8.91 -21.08 -5.69
C ARG A 56 9.50 -19.74 -6.06
N ILE A 57 10.80 -19.60 -5.82
CA ILE A 57 11.55 -18.43 -6.28
C ILE A 57 11.51 -18.40 -7.81
N GLY A 58 11.01 -17.29 -8.36
CA GLY A 58 10.87 -17.10 -9.80
C GLY A 58 9.50 -17.47 -10.36
N ASP A 59 8.62 -18.10 -9.57
CA ASP A 59 7.25 -18.36 -9.98
C ASP A 59 6.43 -17.06 -10.04
N PRO A 60 5.35 -17.03 -10.85
CA PRO A 60 4.41 -15.92 -10.83
C PRO A 60 3.85 -15.68 -9.43
N ALA A 61 3.71 -14.41 -9.07
CA ALA A 61 3.05 -14.02 -7.82
C ALA A 61 1.57 -14.39 -7.85
N ILE A 62 1.08 -14.91 -6.73
CA ILE A 62 -0.31 -15.30 -6.48
C ILE A 62 -0.87 -14.42 -5.37
N LEU A 63 -2.13 -13.99 -5.51
CA LEU A 63 -2.84 -13.23 -4.48
C LEU A 63 -3.76 -14.15 -3.69
N TYR A 64 -3.66 -14.08 -2.37
CA TYR A 64 -4.51 -14.81 -1.45
C TYR A 64 -5.27 -13.86 -0.54
N VAL A 65 -6.44 -14.29 -0.10
CA VAL A 65 -7.18 -13.63 0.98
C VAL A 65 -6.42 -13.85 2.30
N GLY A 66 -5.84 -12.78 2.84
CA GLY A 66 -5.02 -12.82 4.05
C GLY A 66 -5.85 -12.82 5.33
N MET A 67 -6.88 -11.99 5.41
CA MET A 67 -7.80 -11.89 6.53
C MET A 67 -9.19 -11.61 5.99
N VAL A 68 -10.22 -12.08 6.70
CA VAL A 68 -11.62 -11.75 6.42
C VAL A 68 -12.23 -11.20 7.69
N HIS A 69 -12.80 -10.00 7.63
CA HIS A 69 -13.47 -9.39 8.76
C HIS A 69 -14.70 -10.23 9.16
N PRO A 70 -14.82 -10.74 10.40
CA PRO A 70 -15.87 -11.68 10.80
C PRO A 70 -17.32 -11.20 10.57
N GLU A 71 -17.54 -9.89 10.59
CA GLU A 71 -18.86 -9.29 10.34
C GLU A 71 -18.94 -8.57 8.98
N GLY A 72 -17.87 -8.65 8.20
CA GLY A 72 -17.74 -7.92 6.94
C GLY A 72 -18.49 -8.56 5.78
N PRO A 73 -18.70 -7.82 4.68
CA PRO A 73 -19.41 -8.33 3.51
C PRO A 73 -18.78 -9.59 2.91
N ALA A 74 -17.45 -9.66 2.82
CA ALA A 74 -16.76 -10.83 2.29
C ALA A 74 -16.99 -12.09 3.14
N HIS A 75 -17.04 -11.96 4.47
CA HIS A 75 -17.36 -13.09 5.35
C HIS A 75 -18.76 -13.63 5.08
N LYS A 76 -19.74 -12.73 5.01
CA LYS A 76 -21.15 -13.03 4.73
C LYS A 76 -21.34 -13.68 3.36
N ALA A 77 -20.57 -13.24 2.37
CA ALA A 77 -20.57 -13.80 1.02
C ALA A 77 -19.90 -15.18 0.92
N GLY A 78 -19.17 -15.62 1.95
CA GLY A 78 -18.55 -16.94 1.98
C GLY A 78 -17.05 -16.96 1.70
N LEU A 79 -16.42 -15.79 1.48
CA LEU A 79 -14.97 -15.69 1.27
C LEU A 79 -14.22 -16.07 2.56
N ARG A 80 -13.09 -16.76 2.43
CA ARG A 80 -12.30 -17.28 3.55
C ARG A 80 -10.82 -16.96 3.42
N HIS A 81 -10.12 -17.01 4.55
CA HIS A 81 -8.67 -16.95 4.55
C HIS A 81 -8.08 -18.07 3.68
N GLY A 82 -7.07 -17.74 2.88
CA GLY A 82 -6.37 -18.67 2.01
C GLY A 82 -7.00 -18.85 0.62
N ASP A 83 -8.21 -18.30 0.37
CA ASP A 83 -8.79 -18.30 -0.97
C ASP A 83 -7.85 -17.58 -1.94
N GLU A 84 -7.52 -18.22 -3.06
CA GLU A 84 -6.71 -17.62 -4.12
C GLU A 84 -7.60 -16.72 -4.98
N VAL A 85 -7.25 -15.44 -5.12
CA VAL A 85 -7.99 -14.48 -5.94
C VAL A 85 -7.60 -14.67 -7.39
N MET A 86 -8.56 -15.01 -8.23
CA MET A 86 -8.36 -15.32 -9.66
C MET A 86 -8.87 -14.21 -10.57
N SER A 87 -9.97 -13.57 -10.21
CA SER A 87 -10.58 -12.49 -11.00
C SER A 87 -11.39 -11.52 -10.14
N VAL A 88 -11.59 -10.31 -10.67
CA VAL A 88 -12.47 -9.28 -10.11
C VAL A 88 -13.33 -8.73 -11.25
N ASP A 89 -14.65 -8.76 -11.09
CA ASP A 89 -15.66 -8.38 -12.09
C ASP A 89 -15.38 -9.03 -13.46
N GLY A 90 -15.09 -10.34 -13.46
CA GLY A 90 -14.77 -11.12 -14.65
C GLY A 90 -13.38 -10.88 -15.25
N THR A 91 -12.61 -9.91 -14.74
CA THR A 91 -11.25 -9.61 -15.21
C THR A 91 -10.23 -10.38 -14.38
N THR A 92 -9.39 -11.20 -15.01
CA THR A 92 -8.32 -11.93 -14.32
C THR A 92 -7.34 -11.01 -13.60
N VAL A 93 -6.84 -11.41 -12.44
CA VAL A 93 -5.83 -10.66 -11.68
C VAL A 93 -4.40 -11.02 -12.06
N THR A 94 -4.18 -12.08 -12.84
CA THR A 94 -2.85 -12.51 -13.27
C THR A 94 -2.14 -11.38 -14.03
N GLY A 95 -0.89 -11.11 -13.63
CA GLY A 95 -0.06 -10.05 -14.23
C GLY A 95 -0.42 -8.63 -13.79
N LYS A 96 -1.42 -8.44 -12.92
CA LYS A 96 -1.72 -7.14 -12.30
C LYS A 96 -0.88 -6.91 -11.06
N SER A 97 -0.59 -5.65 -10.76
CA SER A 97 0.01 -5.27 -9.49
C SER A 97 -0.99 -5.39 -8.34
N TYR A 98 -0.49 -5.53 -7.12
CA TYR A 98 -1.31 -5.49 -5.90
C TYR A 98 -2.25 -4.28 -5.88
N GLU A 99 -1.74 -3.08 -6.15
CA GLU A 99 -2.53 -1.84 -6.17
C GLU A 99 -3.66 -1.87 -7.19
N GLN A 100 -3.41 -2.42 -8.38
CA GLN A 100 -4.44 -2.54 -9.42
C GLN A 100 -5.58 -3.43 -8.93
N VAL A 101 -5.26 -4.58 -8.32
CA VAL A 101 -6.27 -5.50 -7.78
C VAL A 101 -7.04 -4.86 -6.63
N VAL A 102 -6.36 -4.17 -5.70
CA VAL A 102 -7.03 -3.41 -4.62
C VAL A 102 -8.00 -2.38 -5.20
N THR A 103 -7.59 -1.66 -6.24
CA THR A 103 -8.45 -0.65 -6.90
C THR A 103 -9.66 -1.27 -7.58
N MET A 104 -9.52 -2.47 -8.16
CA MET A 104 -10.64 -3.21 -8.75
C MET A 104 -11.64 -3.70 -7.68
N ILE A 105 -11.13 -4.18 -6.55
CA ILE A 105 -11.98 -4.67 -5.45
C ILE A 105 -12.69 -3.52 -4.75
N ARG A 106 -12.00 -2.39 -4.55
CA ARG A 106 -12.62 -1.17 -4.05
C ARG A 106 -13.57 -0.57 -5.10
N GLY A 107 -14.48 0.27 -4.65
CA GLY A 107 -15.48 0.91 -5.50
C GLY A 107 -16.43 1.78 -4.70
N GLU A 108 -17.53 2.18 -5.31
CA GLU A 108 -18.58 2.92 -4.61
C GLU A 108 -19.27 2.04 -3.57
N ALA A 109 -19.47 2.55 -2.36
CA ALA A 109 -20.23 1.84 -1.33
C ALA A 109 -21.68 1.61 -1.77
N GLY A 110 -22.23 0.42 -1.47
CA GLY A 110 -23.55 -0.03 -1.92
C GLY A 110 -23.52 -0.75 -3.28
N THR A 111 -22.40 -0.74 -4.00
CA THR A 111 -22.23 -1.55 -5.23
C THR A 111 -21.77 -2.96 -4.90
N VAL A 112 -21.95 -3.89 -5.85
CA VAL A 112 -21.48 -5.27 -5.73
C VAL A 112 -20.21 -5.45 -6.55
N VAL A 113 -19.24 -6.18 -5.99
CA VAL A 113 -18.08 -6.72 -6.71
C VAL A 113 -18.21 -8.22 -6.84
N LYS A 114 -17.85 -8.77 -8.00
CA LYS A 114 -17.72 -10.20 -8.22
C LYS A 114 -16.27 -10.61 -8.05
N VAL A 115 -15.98 -11.48 -7.11
CA VAL A 115 -14.63 -12.00 -6.87
C VAL A 115 -14.61 -13.47 -7.26
N GLY A 116 -13.84 -13.80 -8.30
CA GLY A 116 -13.55 -15.18 -8.65
C GLY A 116 -12.41 -15.68 -7.77
N VAL A 117 -12.64 -16.78 -7.07
CA VAL A 117 -11.65 -17.41 -6.19
C VAL A 117 -11.49 -18.89 -6.49
N LYS A 118 -10.32 -19.42 -6.13
CA LYS A 118 -10.05 -20.84 -6.13
C LYS A 118 -9.77 -21.29 -4.68
N ASP A 119 -10.56 -22.24 -4.21
CA ASP A 119 -10.41 -22.87 -2.90
C ASP A 119 -10.32 -24.41 -3.04
N ALA A 120 -10.47 -25.15 -1.94
CA ALA A 120 -10.47 -26.61 -1.94
C ALA A 120 -11.60 -27.25 -2.78
N LYS A 121 -12.68 -26.51 -3.06
CA LYS A 121 -13.82 -26.96 -3.90
C LYS A 121 -13.59 -26.63 -5.37
N GLY A 122 -12.56 -25.85 -5.70
CA GLY A 122 -12.22 -25.41 -7.04
C GLY A 122 -12.59 -23.95 -7.31
N LEU A 123 -12.62 -23.59 -8.60
CA LEU A 123 -12.90 -22.24 -9.04
C LEU A 123 -14.40 -21.91 -8.90
N HIS A 124 -14.72 -20.81 -8.22
CA HIS A 124 -16.08 -20.29 -8.10
C HIS A 124 -16.08 -18.77 -7.93
N GLU A 125 -17.24 -18.14 -8.10
CA GLU A 125 -17.41 -16.69 -8.01
C GLU A 125 -18.33 -16.31 -6.85
N LEU A 126 -17.96 -15.27 -6.11
CA LEU A 126 -18.74 -14.70 -5.02
C LEU A 126 -19.11 -13.26 -5.34
N SER A 127 -20.39 -12.91 -5.15
CA SER A 127 -20.86 -11.52 -5.23
C SER A 127 -20.84 -10.90 -3.83
N VAL A 128 -20.10 -9.80 -3.68
CA VAL A 128 -19.84 -9.17 -2.40
C VAL A 128 -20.25 -7.70 -2.45
N GLU A 129 -21.08 -7.27 -1.51
CA GLU A 129 -21.45 -5.86 -1.38
C GLU A 129 -20.28 -5.05 -0.83
N ARG A 130 -19.97 -3.91 -1.45
CA ARG A 130 -19.03 -2.93 -0.91
C ARG A 130 -19.73 -2.10 0.16
N VAL A 131 -19.16 -2.01 1.34
CA VAL A 131 -19.63 -1.10 2.40
C VAL A 131 -18.67 0.06 2.55
N ALA A 132 -19.16 1.21 3.03
CA ALA A 132 -18.28 2.33 3.34
C ALA A 132 -17.25 1.92 4.40
N GLY A 133 -15.97 2.20 4.15
CA GLY A 133 -14.86 1.70 4.97
C GLY A 133 -14.88 2.15 6.43
N ASP A 134 -15.51 3.30 6.73
CA ASP A 134 -15.75 3.81 8.07
C ASP A 134 -16.85 3.04 8.83
N LYS A 135 -17.75 2.36 8.11
CA LYS A 135 -18.80 1.50 8.69
C LYS A 135 -18.32 0.10 9.01
N LEU A 136 -17.18 -0.33 8.48
CA LEU A 136 -16.58 -1.60 8.86
C LEU A 136 -15.84 -1.39 10.19
N PRO A 137 -16.18 -2.13 11.26
CA PRO A 137 -15.42 -2.05 12.50
C PRO A 137 -13.94 -2.27 12.18
N ARG A 138 -13.07 -1.39 12.67
CA ARG A 138 -11.65 -1.69 12.61
C ARG A 138 -11.43 -2.89 13.54
N GLY A 139 -10.79 -3.95 13.04
CA GLY A 139 -10.25 -4.98 13.90
C GLY A 139 -9.34 -4.36 14.98
N PRO A 140 -9.00 -5.10 16.05
CA PRO A 140 -8.24 -4.56 17.17
C PRO A 140 -7.09 -3.67 16.69
N ALA A 141 -7.06 -2.44 17.20
CA ALA A 141 -6.08 -1.42 16.82
C ALA A 141 -4.68 -2.01 17.05
N GLY A 142 -3.95 -2.29 15.96
CA GLY A 142 -2.62 -2.89 16.05
C GLY A 142 -2.16 -3.74 14.87
N PHE A 143 -3.01 -4.03 13.87
CA PHE A 143 -2.63 -4.91 12.75
C PHE A 143 -2.81 -4.30 11.35
N HIS A 144 -2.87 -2.98 11.25
CA HIS A 144 -2.58 -2.26 10.02
C HIS A 144 -1.37 -1.37 10.34
N GLY A 145 -0.33 -1.42 9.51
CA GLY A 145 0.96 -0.78 9.74
C GLY A 145 0.91 0.75 9.77
N ASN A 146 0.24 1.34 10.74
CA ASN A 146 0.50 2.71 11.17
C ASN A 146 1.85 2.70 11.89
N GLN A 147 2.86 3.30 11.27
CA GLN A 147 3.92 3.90 12.07
C GLN A 147 3.32 5.15 12.69
N GLU A 148 2.99 5.07 13.98
CA GLU A 148 3.00 6.25 14.82
C GLU A 148 4.40 6.85 14.70
N ARG A 149 4.53 8.00 14.04
CA ARG A 149 5.28 9.21 14.46
C ARG A 149 5.17 10.30 13.41
#